data_AF-A0A4Z1F3S1-F1
#
_entry.id   AF-A0A4Z1F3S1-F1
#
_cell.length_a   1.000
_cell.length_b   1.000
_cell.length_c   1.000
_cell.angle_alpha   90.00
_cell.angle_beta   90.00
_cell.angle_gamma   90.00
#
_symmetry.space_group_name_H-M   'P 1'
#
loop_
_entity.id
_entity.type
_entity.pdbx_description
1 polymer ?
#
loop_
_entity_poly.entity_id
_entity_poly.type
_entity_poly.pdbx_seq_one_letter_code
_entity_poly.pdbx_strand_id
1 'polypeptide(L)'
;MEPGGRGLNMLGQLSWEDHKLLTAKSTKCYSDSGCFGEASSKNDQDVAIRDAINVGEIPGSRYLANGMVIVSSDGDLVAGTRAYADGLDKMREIVKKHIRLGVDQIKLSMSGEGVNPPLLPIIPQTNGNYEITEIRSAQDCYFFDEEIAACVEEACSLEQQYYMNTQTHSIDILYYTSYIDEEGMNILEANKMNILLQP
;
A
#
# COMPACT_ATOMS: atom_id res chain seq x y z
N MET A 1 2.42 24.48 -18.71
CA MET A 1 2.88 23.20 -18.15
C MET A 1 2.63 23.27 -16.67
N GLU A 2 1.67 22.51 -16.16
CA GLU A 2 1.44 22.46 -14.71
C GLU A 2 2.64 21.83 -13.99
N PRO A 3 2.99 22.34 -12.80
CA PRO A 3 4.05 21.75 -12.00
C PRO A 3 3.53 20.48 -11.32
N GLY A 4 4.17 19.34 -11.59
CA GLY A 4 4.37 18.30 -10.57
C GLY A 4 3.33 17.18 -10.40
N GLY A 5 2.17 17.21 -11.05
CA GLY A 5 1.17 16.13 -10.94
C GLY A 5 1.11 15.24 -12.18
N ARG A 6 1.92 14.17 -12.26
CA ARG A 6 1.62 13.11 -13.24
C ARG A 6 0.47 12.29 -12.65
N GLY A 7 -0.69 12.27 -13.30
CA GLY A 7 -1.84 11.47 -12.84
C GLY A 7 -1.47 9.98 -12.68
N LEU A 8 -2.12 9.30 -11.73
CA LEU A 8 -1.80 7.92 -11.31
C LEU A 8 -1.63 6.93 -12.48
N ASN A 9 -2.45 7.07 -13.52
CA ASN A 9 -2.40 6.26 -14.75
C ASN A 9 -1.04 6.28 -15.47
N MET A 10 -0.28 7.37 -15.33
CA MET A 10 1.03 7.50 -15.98
C MET A 10 2.14 6.74 -15.26
N LEU A 11 1.99 6.43 -13.96
CA LEU A 11 3.01 5.73 -13.17
C LEU A 11 3.23 4.29 -13.68
N GLY A 12 2.16 3.63 -14.12
CA GLY A 12 2.24 2.29 -14.72
C GLY A 12 3.03 2.26 -16.03
N GLN A 13 3.00 3.36 -16.79
CA GLN A 13 3.59 3.49 -18.13
C GLN A 13 5.06 3.92 -18.12
N LEU A 14 5.58 4.43 -16.99
CA LEU A 14 6.99 4.80 -16.89
C LEU A 14 7.89 3.56 -16.98
N SER A 15 9.04 3.75 -17.64
CA SER A 15 10.14 2.79 -17.57
C SER A 15 10.62 2.66 -16.12
N TRP A 16 11.35 1.59 -15.83
CA TRP A 16 11.85 1.33 -14.49
C TRP A 16 12.78 2.44 -14.00
N GLU A 17 13.68 2.84 -14.89
CA GLU A 17 14.71 3.83 -14.68
C GLU A 17 14.10 5.22 -14.50
N ASP A 18 13.15 5.60 -15.37
CA ASP A 18 12.48 6.90 -15.27
C ASP A 18 11.65 7.01 -14.00
N HIS A 19 11.00 5.92 -13.58
CA HIS A 19 10.21 5.92 -12.34
C HIS A 19 11.13 6.03 -11.12
N LYS A 20 12.23 5.28 -11.04
CA LYS A 20 13.22 5.43 -9.96
C LYS A 20 13.80 6.85 -9.91
N LEU A 21 14.13 7.44 -11.06
CA LEU A 21 14.62 8.83 -11.12
C LEU A 21 13.56 9.85 -10.69
N LEU A 22 12.29 9.61 -11.03
CA LEU A 22 11.19 10.44 -10.56
C LEU A 22 11.03 10.35 -9.04
N THR A 23 11.03 9.13 -8.48
CA THR A 23 10.94 8.92 -7.04
C THR A 23 12.11 9.55 -6.31
N ALA A 24 13.35 9.37 -6.78
CA ALA A 24 14.54 10.00 -6.20
C ALA A 24 14.49 11.54 -6.21
N LYS A 25 13.74 12.15 -7.12
CA LYS A 25 13.48 13.61 -7.09
C LYS A 25 12.45 13.96 -6.02
N SER A 26 11.42 13.13 -5.86
CA SER A 26 10.34 13.33 -4.88
C SER A 26 10.79 13.12 -3.43
N THR A 27 11.83 12.32 -3.17
CA THR A 27 12.36 12.12 -1.80
C THR A 27 12.75 13.44 -1.13
N LYS A 28 13.17 14.44 -1.92
CA LYS A 28 13.55 15.76 -1.43
C LYS A 28 12.40 16.50 -0.75
N CYS A 29 11.16 16.26 -1.19
CA CYS A 29 9.96 16.91 -0.66
C CYS A 29 9.73 16.58 0.82
N TYR A 30 10.31 15.48 1.31
CA TYR A 30 10.14 15.00 2.68
C TYR A 30 11.45 15.03 3.47
N SER A 31 12.50 15.73 3.02
CA SER A 31 13.85 15.62 3.61
C SER A 31 13.92 16.03 5.10
N ASP A 32 13.00 16.89 5.54
CA ASP A 32 12.94 17.39 6.91
C ASP A 32 11.87 16.67 7.77
N SER A 33 11.18 15.67 7.21
CA SER A 33 10.13 14.90 7.89
C SER A 33 10.33 13.40 7.70
N GLY A 34 10.29 12.61 8.77
CA GLY A 34 10.23 11.14 8.64
C GLY A 34 9.09 10.75 7.69
N CYS A 35 9.35 9.82 6.77
CA CYS A 35 8.40 9.44 5.73
C CYS A 35 8.02 7.96 5.88
N PHE A 36 6.77 7.65 5.55
CA PHE A 36 6.24 6.30 5.51
C PHE A 36 5.87 5.97 4.07
N GLY A 37 6.37 4.85 3.53
CA GLY A 37 6.00 4.43 2.19
C GLY A 37 4.54 3.98 2.17
N GLU A 38 3.78 4.40 1.16
CA GLU A 38 2.37 4.05 1.06
C GLU A 38 2.12 2.85 0.13
N ALA A 39 2.83 2.80 -0.99
CA ALA A 39 2.71 1.78 -2.01
C ALA A 39 3.87 1.91 -3.01
N SER A 40 4.52 0.79 -3.33
CA SER A 40 5.48 0.79 -4.44
C SER A 40 4.77 0.46 -5.75
N SER A 41 5.07 1.20 -6.81
CA SER A 41 4.51 0.94 -8.14
C SER A 41 5.30 -0.11 -8.92
N LYS A 42 6.52 -0.45 -8.50
CA LYS A 42 7.44 -1.32 -9.25
C LYS A 42 8.29 -2.15 -8.27
N ASN A 43 8.49 -3.44 -8.56
CA ASN A 43 9.28 -4.41 -7.79
C ASN A 43 10.73 -3.98 -7.46
N ASP A 44 11.04 -3.45 -6.27
CA ASP A 44 12.37 -2.94 -5.86
C ASP A 44 12.52 -1.41 -5.94
N GLN A 45 11.52 -0.69 -6.44
CA GLN A 45 11.63 0.76 -6.59
C GLN A 45 11.86 1.41 -5.23
N ASP A 46 11.04 1.06 -4.23
CA ASP A 46 11.19 1.59 -2.88
C ASP A 46 12.48 1.11 -2.21
N VAL A 47 12.85 -0.16 -2.42
CA VAL A 47 14.07 -0.73 -1.84
C VAL A 47 15.30 0.04 -2.33
N ALA A 48 15.41 0.26 -3.64
CA ALA A 48 16.53 0.99 -4.23
C ALA A 48 16.63 2.43 -3.71
N ILE A 49 15.49 3.10 -3.52
CA ILE A 49 15.46 4.49 -3.03
C ILE A 49 15.78 4.55 -1.52
N ARG A 50 15.21 3.65 -0.71
CA ARG A 50 15.56 3.49 0.71
C ARG A 50 17.05 3.25 0.88
N ASP A 51 17.61 2.30 0.13
CA ASP A 51 19.01 1.90 0.26
C ASP A 51 19.95 3.05 -0.13
N ALA A 52 19.65 3.75 -1.23
CA ALA A 52 20.41 4.93 -1.65
C ALA A 52 20.35 6.08 -0.62
N ILE A 53 19.21 6.30 0.04
CA ILE A 53 19.11 7.25 1.16
C ILE A 53 19.96 6.79 2.34
N ASN A 54 19.86 5.51 2.73
CA ASN A 54 20.54 4.97 3.90
C ASN A 54 22.08 5.05 3.81
N VAL A 55 22.64 4.90 2.60
CA VAL A 55 24.09 5.06 2.37
C VAL A 55 24.50 6.51 2.08
N GLY A 56 23.54 7.45 2.02
CA GLY A 56 23.79 8.87 1.78
C GLY A 56 24.08 9.23 0.32
N GLU A 57 23.72 8.38 -0.65
CA GLU A 57 23.88 8.66 -2.09
C GLU A 57 22.88 9.73 -2.58
N ILE A 58 21.66 9.71 -2.06
CA ILE A 58 20.63 10.71 -2.35
C ILE A 58 20.04 11.29 -1.06
N PRO A 59 19.66 12.58 -1.05
CA PRO A 59 18.98 13.17 0.08
C PRO A 59 17.53 12.66 0.18
N GLY A 60 17.09 12.43 1.41
CA GLY A 60 15.72 12.05 1.74
C GLY A 60 15.62 11.55 3.17
N SER A 61 14.39 11.40 3.64
CA SER A 61 14.14 10.83 4.96
C SER A 61 14.26 9.33 4.95
N ARG A 62 14.70 8.77 6.08
CA ARG A 62 14.58 7.33 6.32
C ARG A 62 13.11 6.95 6.23
N TYR A 63 12.82 5.90 5.47
CA TYR A 63 11.47 5.38 5.30
C TYR A 63 11.51 3.87 5.13
N LEU A 64 10.36 3.22 5.33
CA LEU A 64 10.18 1.78 5.12
C LEU A 64 9.83 1.51 3.66
N ALA A 65 10.58 0.63 3.01
CA ALA A 65 10.37 0.29 1.61
C ALA A 65 9.16 -0.63 1.45
N ASN A 66 8.21 -0.26 0.60
CA ASN A 66 7.04 -1.09 0.33
C ASN A 66 7.28 -2.07 -0.83
N GLY A 67 6.64 -3.23 -0.73
CA GLY A 67 6.36 -4.06 -1.91
C GLY A 67 5.33 -3.42 -2.82
N MET A 68 5.12 -4.05 -3.98
CA MET A 68 3.97 -3.69 -4.81
C MET A 68 2.69 -4.10 -4.07
N VAL A 69 1.67 -3.25 -4.12
CA VAL A 69 0.38 -3.55 -3.48
C VAL A 69 -0.19 -4.83 -4.08
N ILE A 70 -0.54 -5.77 -3.21
CA ILE A 70 -1.18 -7.03 -3.61
C ILE A 70 -2.67 -6.79 -3.77
N VAL A 71 -3.20 -7.25 -4.88
CA VAL A 71 -4.60 -7.09 -5.30
C VAL A 71 -5.12 -8.42 -5.82
N SER A 72 -6.41 -8.67 -5.61
CA SER A 72 -7.11 -9.71 -6.35
C SER A 72 -7.14 -9.37 -7.85
N SER A 73 -7.25 -10.38 -8.73
CA SER A 73 -7.26 -10.23 -10.19
C SER A 73 -8.36 -9.33 -10.72
N ASP A 74 -9.49 -9.30 -10.02
CA ASP A 74 -10.61 -8.43 -10.27
C ASP A 74 -10.48 -7.04 -9.60
N GLY A 75 -9.33 -6.77 -8.97
CA GLY A 75 -8.96 -5.52 -8.28
C GLY A 75 -8.97 -4.27 -9.15
N ASP A 76 -9.35 -3.14 -8.56
CA ASP A 76 -9.44 -1.85 -9.23
C ASP A 76 -8.29 -0.91 -8.81
N LEU A 77 -7.14 -1.10 -9.43
CA LEU A 77 -5.97 -0.23 -9.32
C LEU A 77 -5.27 -0.12 -10.67
N VAL A 78 -4.46 0.91 -10.87
CA VAL A 78 -3.77 1.18 -12.13
C VAL A 78 -2.95 -0.04 -12.58
N ALA A 79 -3.15 -0.45 -13.84
CA ALA A 79 -2.40 -1.59 -14.39
C ALA A 79 -0.89 -1.30 -14.40
N GLY A 80 -0.10 -2.29 -14.01
CA GLY A 80 1.36 -2.17 -14.00
C GLY A 80 1.95 -1.43 -12.79
N THR A 81 1.14 -1.09 -11.78
CA THR A 81 1.57 -0.55 -10.48
C THR A 81 1.33 -1.50 -9.30
N ARG A 82 0.85 -2.73 -9.55
CA ARG A 82 0.37 -3.68 -8.54
C ARG A 82 0.74 -5.13 -8.83
N ALA A 83 0.71 -5.97 -7.80
CA ALA A 83 0.95 -7.40 -7.89
C ALA A 83 -0.37 -8.17 -7.74
N TYR A 84 -0.74 -8.95 -8.76
CA TYR A 84 -1.99 -9.73 -8.74
C TYR A 84 -1.79 -11.09 -8.08
N ALA A 85 -2.65 -11.42 -7.13
CA ALA A 85 -2.63 -12.70 -6.45
C ALA A 85 -4.06 -13.14 -6.12
N ASP A 86 -4.45 -14.31 -6.64
CA ASP A 86 -5.63 -15.04 -6.20
C ASP A 86 -5.19 -16.43 -5.73
N GLY A 87 -5.79 -16.90 -4.66
CA GLY A 87 -5.54 -18.20 -4.07
C GLY A 87 -4.25 -18.27 -3.26
N LEU A 88 -4.22 -19.26 -2.37
CA LEU A 88 -3.21 -19.40 -1.33
C LEU A 88 -1.78 -19.50 -1.89
N ASP A 89 -1.59 -20.28 -2.96
CA ASP A 89 -0.27 -20.50 -3.55
C ASP A 89 0.31 -19.22 -4.14
N LYS A 90 -0.54 -18.41 -4.80
CA LYS A 90 -0.09 -17.18 -5.44
C LYS A 90 0.20 -16.09 -4.42
N MET A 91 -0.61 -16.01 -3.36
CA MET A 91 -0.35 -15.13 -2.21
C MET A 91 1.03 -15.43 -1.60
N ARG A 92 1.32 -16.70 -1.30
CA ARG A 92 2.63 -17.11 -0.76
C ARG A 92 3.78 -16.82 -1.73
N GLU A 93 3.59 -17.07 -3.02
CA GLU A 93 4.61 -16.79 -4.04
C GLU A 93 4.99 -15.30 -4.08
N ILE A 94 4.00 -14.41 -4.08
CA ILE A 94 4.21 -12.96 -4.13
C ILE A 94 4.81 -12.43 -2.84
N VAL A 95 4.36 -12.91 -1.68
CA VAL A 95 4.98 -12.58 -0.39
C VAL A 95 6.46 -12.97 -0.41
N LYS A 96 6.79 -14.22 -0.74
CA LYS A 96 8.19 -14.66 -0.87
C LYS A 96 8.99 -13.82 -1.86
N LYS A 97 8.36 -13.37 -2.96
CA LYS A 97 9.01 -12.49 -3.94
C LYS A 97 9.34 -11.14 -3.32
N HIS A 98 8.40 -10.48 -2.66
CA HIS A 98 8.63 -9.20 -1.99
C HIS A 98 9.72 -9.31 -0.92
N ILE A 99 9.68 -10.38 -0.13
CA ILE A 99 10.69 -10.68 0.89
C ILE A 99 12.09 -10.81 0.27
N ARG A 100 12.22 -11.58 -0.82
CA ARG A 100 13.50 -11.70 -1.55
C ARG A 100 14.01 -10.37 -2.11
N LEU A 101 13.11 -9.44 -2.41
CA LEU A 101 13.48 -8.10 -2.86
C LEU A 101 13.93 -7.18 -1.72
N GLY A 102 13.74 -7.59 -0.45
CA GLY A 102 14.18 -6.83 0.72
C GLY A 102 13.26 -5.67 1.08
N VAL A 103 11.95 -5.79 0.78
CA VAL A 103 10.94 -4.81 1.23
C VAL A 103 10.84 -4.85 2.76
N ASP A 104 10.38 -3.78 3.37
CA ASP A 104 10.07 -3.71 4.81
C ASP A 104 8.57 -3.93 5.07
N GLN A 105 7.73 -3.74 4.05
CA GLN A 105 6.27 -3.75 4.19
C GLN A 105 5.59 -4.48 3.04
N ILE A 106 4.50 -5.17 3.37
CA ILE A 106 3.64 -5.85 2.40
C ILE A 106 2.21 -5.35 2.61
N LYS A 107 1.62 -4.80 1.55
CA LYS A 107 0.30 -4.18 1.59
C LYS A 107 -0.69 -4.98 0.76
N LEU A 108 -1.84 -5.27 1.36
CA LEU A 108 -3.03 -5.76 0.67
C LEU A 108 -3.98 -4.58 0.40
N SER A 109 -4.51 -4.50 -0.81
CA SER A 109 -5.67 -3.65 -1.12
C SER A 109 -6.91 -4.51 -0.94
N MET A 110 -7.42 -4.52 0.29
CA MET A 110 -8.50 -5.42 0.72
C MET A 110 -9.87 -4.99 0.19
N SER A 111 -10.11 -3.68 0.07
CA SER A 111 -11.35 -3.08 -0.39
C SER A 111 -11.14 -2.13 -1.57
N GLY A 112 -12.24 -1.65 -2.15
CA GLY A 112 -12.20 -0.51 -3.08
C GLY A 112 -11.73 0.77 -2.38
N GLU A 113 -11.34 1.77 -3.16
CA GLU A 113 -11.02 3.08 -2.60
C GLU A 113 -12.28 3.94 -2.58
N GLY A 114 -12.61 4.52 -1.42
CA GLY A 114 -13.72 5.46 -1.26
C GLY A 114 -13.31 6.60 -0.34
N VAL A 115 -13.67 7.83 -0.71
CA VAL A 115 -13.35 9.03 0.07
C VAL A 115 -14.61 9.60 0.71
N ASN A 116 -14.63 9.72 2.03
CA ASN A 116 -15.65 10.54 2.68
C ASN A 116 -15.39 12.04 2.36
N PRO A 117 -16.38 12.82 1.90
CA PRO A 117 -16.22 14.27 1.72
C PRO A 117 -15.94 14.95 3.08
N PRO A 118 -15.14 16.05 3.17
CA PRO A 118 -14.95 17.10 2.15
C PRO A 118 -13.49 17.37 1.72
N LEU A 119 -12.57 16.41 1.83
CA LEU A 119 -11.12 16.71 1.74
C LEU A 119 -10.55 16.89 0.33
N LEU A 120 -11.28 16.60 -0.76
CA LEU A 120 -10.82 16.81 -2.14
C LEU A 120 -11.97 17.26 -3.08
N PRO A 121 -11.70 18.08 -4.12
CA PRO A 121 -12.71 18.46 -5.10
C PRO A 121 -12.93 17.30 -6.09
N ILE A 122 -13.92 16.44 -5.85
CA ILE A 122 -14.23 15.31 -6.73
C ILE A 122 -15.70 15.27 -7.15
N ILE A 123 -15.86 14.80 -8.38
CA ILE A 123 -17.00 14.68 -9.28
C ILE A 123 -18.17 13.93 -8.59
N PRO A 124 -19.42 14.42 -8.67
CA PRO A 124 -20.56 13.76 -8.05
C PRO A 124 -20.99 12.50 -8.84
N GLN A 125 -21.15 11.36 -8.16
CA GLN A 125 -21.79 10.15 -8.68
C GLN A 125 -23.06 9.80 -7.87
N THR A 126 -23.98 9.13 -8.53
CA THR A 126 -25.45 9.19 -8.37
C THR A 126 -26.08 8.54 -7.13
N ASN A 127 -25.31 7.92 -6.21
CA ASN A 127 -25.90 7.08 -5.15
C ASN A 127 -25.47 7.44 -3.72
N GLY A 128 -24.83 8.60 -3.50
CA GLY A 128 -24.49 9.08 -2.15
C GLY A 128 -23.24 8.47 -1.51
N ASN A 129 -22.61 7.49 -2.15
CA ASN A 129 -21.27 6.99 -1.81
C ASN A 129 -20.25 7.53 -2.82
N TYR A 130 -19.10 8.01 -2.33
CA TYR A 130 -18.03 8.57 -3.13
C TYR A 130 -16.90 7.54 -3.23
N GLU A 131 -16.97 6.68 -4.25
CA GLU A 131 -15.94 5.68 -4.54
C GLU A 131 -14.92 6.28 -5.54
N ILE A 132 -13.62 6.13 -5.26
CA ILE A 132 -12.50 6.46 -6.17
C ILE A 132 -12.45 5.40 -7.28
N THR A 133 -12.77 4.15 -6.94
CA THR A 133 -12.86 3.01 -7.84
C THR A 133 -14.30 2.83 -8.32
N GLU A 134 -14.60 3.09 -9.59
CA GLU A 134 -15.99 3.06 -10.12
C GLU A 134 -16.62 1.65 -10.12
N ILE A 135 -15.84 0.61 -9.84
CA ILE A 135 -16.22 -0.79 -10.03
C ILE A 135 -16.29 -1.56 -8.69
N ARG A 136 -15.81 -0.97 -7.59
CA ARG A 136 -15.62 -1.68 -6.31
C ARG A 136 -15.96 -0.81 -5.13
N SER A 137 -16.75 -1.38 -4.21
CA SER A 137 -17.11 -0.71 -2.98
C SER A 137 -15.99 -0.78 -1.94
N ALA A 138 -15.82 0.33 -1.22
CA ALA A 138 -14.89 0.42 -0.10
C ALA A 138 -15.33 -0.40 1.12
N GLN A 139 -16.56 -0.92 1.12
CA GLN A 139 -17.14 -1.74 2.19
C GLN A 139 -16.99 -3.25 1.95
N ASP A 140 -16.64 -3.67 0.74
CA ASP A 140 -16.45 -5.08 0.40
C ASP A 140 -14.99 -5.48 0.63
N CYS A 141 -14.77 -6.71 1.14
CA CYS A 141 -13.46 -7.35 1.14
C CYS A 141 -13.34 -8.27 -0.09
N TYR A 142 -12.25 -8.12 -0.85
CA TYR A 142 -11.99 -8.88 -2.07
C TYR A 142 -10.95 -9.99 -1.91
N PHE A 143 -10.61 -10.32 -0.67
CA PHE A 143 -9.83 -11.50 -0.32
C PHE A 143 -10.64 -12.39 0.62
N PHE A 144 -10.49 -13.70 0.47
CA PHE A 144 -10.98 -14.66 1.45
C PHE A 144 -10.08 -14.67 2.70
N ASP A 145 -10.65 -15.03 3.84
CA ASP A 145 -9.93 -15.11 5.11
C ASP A 145 -8.69 -16.02 5.01
N GLU A 146 -8.79 -17.13 4.27
CA GLU A 146 -7.68 -18.05 4.06
C GLU A 146 -6.53 -17.43 3.24
N GLU A 147 -6.83 -16.52 2.31
CA GLU A 147 -5.82 -15.82 1.51
C GLU A 147 -5.07 -14.78 2.34
N ILE A 148 -5.81 -14.05 3.18
CA ILE A 148 -5.23 -13.12 4.16
C ILE A 148 -4.34 -13.90 5.13
N ALA A 149 -4.85 -15.01 5.68
CA ALA A 149 -4.09 -15.87 6.58
C ALA A 149 -2.81 -16.40 5.92
N ALA A 150 -2.90 -16.92 4.69
CA ALA A 150 -1.73 -17.42 3.96
C ALA A 150 -0.69 -16.32 3.69
N CYS A 151 -1.14 -15.08 3.44
CA CYS A 151 -0.25 -13.94 3.28
C CYS A 151 0.55 -13.69 4.56
N VAL A 152 -0.13 -13.68 5.71
CA VAL A 152 0.53 -13.33 6.95
C VAL A 152 1.34 -14.47 7.55
N GLU A 153 0.86 -15.71 7.47
CA GLU A 153 1.64 -16.90 7.81
C GLU A 153 2.99 -16.89 7.10
N GLU A 154 2.99 -16.62 5.79
CA GLU A 154 4.20 -16.58 4.99
C GLU A 154 5.13 -15.43 5.40
N ALA A 155 4.57 -14.23 5.62
CA ALA A 155 5.34 -13.08 6.07
C ALA A 155 5.98 -13.31 7.46
N CYS A 156 5.23 -13.87 8.41
CA CYS A 156 5.71 -14.17 9.76
C CYS A 156 6.71 -15.33 9.81
N SER A 157 6.57 -16.33 8.93
CA SER A 157 7.44 -17.52 8.93
C SER A 157 8.92 -17.24 8.63
N LEU A 158 9.23 -16.05 8.08
CA LEU A 158 10.55 -15.69 7.60
C LEU A 158 11.34 -14.79 8.57
N GLU A 159 10.90 -14.69 9.83
CA GLU A 159 11.55 -13.96 10.94
C GLU A 159 11.87 -12.47 10.67
N GLN A 160 11.29 -11.88 9.63
CA GLN A 160 11.45 -10.47 9.30
C GLN A 160 10.21 -9.69 9.74
N GLN A 161 10.43 -8.53 10.37
CA GLN A 161 9.37 -7.63 10.81
C GLN A 161 8.73 -6.97 9.59
N TYR A 162 7.75 -7.64 8.98
CA TYR A 162 6.92 -7.02 7.95
C TYR A 162 5.71 -6.37 8.59
N TYR A 163 5.44 -5.15 8.16
CA TYR A 163 4.18 -4.48 8.46
C TYR A 163 3.16 -4.94 7.43
N MET A 164 2.07 -5.53 7.93
CA MET A 164 0.92 -5.93 7.15
C MET A 164 -0.22 -4.94 7.36
N ASN A 165 -1.03 -4.73 6.32
CA ASN A 165 -2.28 -3.99 6.42
C ASN A 165 -3.42 -4.99 6.70
N THR A 166 -3.42 -5.61 7.88
CA THR A 166 -4.45 -6.55 8.33
C THR A 166 -4.94 -6.19 9.73
N GLN A 167 -6.02 -6.83 10.22
CA GLN A 167 -6.54 -6.57 11.57
C GLN A 167 -6.12 -7.64 12.61
N THR A 168 -5.21 -8.55 12.24
CA THR A 168 -5.09 -9.86 12.90
C THR A 168 -3.72 -10.15 13.52
N HIS A 169 -2.74 -9.24 13.45
CA HIS A 169 -1.34 -9.52 13.78
C HIS A 169 -0.67 -8.54 14.75
N SER A 170 0.55 -8.88 15.14
CA SER A 170 1.27 -8.29 16.28
C SER A 170 1.72 -6.85 16.07
N ILE A 171 1.95 -6.41 14.83
CA ILE A 171 2.09 -5.01 14.44
C ILE A 171 1.49 -4.80 13.04
N ASP A 172 0.31 -4.18 12.97
CA ASP A 172 -0.41 -3.91 11.72
C ASP A 172 -0.51 -2.40 11.43
N ILE A 173 -0.61 -2.05 10.16
CA ILE A 173 -0.85 -0.67 9.71
C ILE A 173 -2.11 -0.63 8.88
N LEU A 174 -3.15 -0.02 9.44
CA LEU A 174 -4.44 0.11 8.76
C LEU A 174 -4.52 1.47 8.05
N TYR A 175 -4.73 1.41 6.73
CA TYR A 175 -4.84 2.59 5.88
C TYR A 175 -6.31 3.02 5.73
N TYR A 176 -6.54 4.33 5.80
CA TYR A 176 -7.81 5.04 5.63
C TYR A 176 -8.90 4.72 6.66
N THR A 177 -9.25 3.44 6.86
CA THR A 177 -10.29 2.95 7.80
C THR A 177 -11.60 3.75 7.76
N SER A 178 -11.95 4.32 6.60
CA SER A 178 -12.97 5.38 6.50
C SER A 178 -14.40 4.90 6.73
N TYR A 179 -14.62 3.58 6.73
CA TYR A 179 -15.91 2.93 6.95
C TYR A 179 -15.92 2.04 8.19
N ILE A 180 -14.99 2.24 9.13
CA ILE A 180 -14.95 1.43 10.35
C ILE A 180 -16.21 1.67 11.20
N ASP A 181 -16.83 0.58 11.64
CA ASP A 181 -18.02 0.60 12.49
C ASP A 181 -17.65 0.50 13.99
N GLU A 182 -18.65 0.44 14.86
CA GLU A 182 -18.44 0.38 16.31
C GLU A 182 -17.68 -0.89 16.74
N GLU A 183 -17.93 -2.02 16.09
CA GLU A 183 -17.22 -3.27 16.36
C GLU A 183 -15.74 -3.16 15.97
N GLY A 184 -15.46 -2.67 14.77
CA GLY A 184 -14.09 -2.40 14.32
C GLY A 184 -13.36 -1.42 15.24
N MET A 185 -14.03 -0.35 15.69
CA MET A 185 -13.45 0.62 16.63
C MET A 185 -13.10 -0.03 17.98
N ASN A 186 -13.92 -0.97 18.46
CA ASN A 186 -13.62 -1.72 19.69
C ASN A 186 -12.39 -2.63 19.51
N ILE A 187 -12.24 -3.26 18.33
CA ILE A 187 -11.06 -4.06 17.99
C ILE A 187 -9.80 -3.19 17.95
N LEU A 188 -9.88 -1.99 17.35
CA LEU A 188 -8.76 -1.04 17.33
C LEU A 188 -8.36 -0.62 18.74
N GLU A 189 -9.31 -0.25 19.59
CA GLU A 189 -9.02 0.19 20.95
C GLU A 189 -8.39 -0.94 21.78
N ALA A 190 -8.85 -2.19 21.60
CA ALA A 190 -8.28 -3.36 22.25
C ALA A 190 -6.83 -3.65 21.80
N ASN A 191 -6.46 -3.26 20.57
CA ASN A 191 -5.16 -3.56 19.95
C ASN A 191 -4.29 -2.31 19.68
N LYS A 192 -4.63 -1.15 20.23
CA LYS A 192 -3.99 0.16 19.95
C LYS A 192 -2.48 0.26 20.16
N MET A 193 -1.89 -0.67 20.90
CA MET A 193 -0.42 -0.73 21.09
C MET A 193 0.30 -1.43 19.92
N ASN A 194 -0.47 -2.15 19.10
CA ASN A 194 -0.02 -3.01 18.02
C ASN A 194 -0.52 -2.53 16.65
N ILE A 195 -1.35 -1.48 16.59
CA ILE A 195 -1.91 -0.97 15.33
C ILE A 195 -1.51 0.49 15.13
N LEU A 196 -0.94 0.79 13.96
CA LEU A 196 -0.79 2.15 13.46
C LEU A 196 -1.97 2.47 12.52
N LEU A 197 -2.64 3.60 12.74
CA LEU A 197 -3.64 4.12 11.79
C LEU A 197 -2.98 5.16 10.89
N GLN A 198 -3.08 4.97 9.58
CA GLN A 198 -2.67 5.97 8.59
C GLN A 198 -3.91 6.51 7.88
N PRO A 199 -4.27 7.80 8.07
CA PRO A 199 -5.38 8.44 7.37
C PRO A 199 -5.07 8.73 5.90
#